data_AF-A0A212UFG3-F1
#
_entry.id   AF-A0A212UFG3-F1
#
_cell.length_a   1.000
_cell.length_b   1.000
_cell.length_c   1.000
_cell.angle_alpha   90.00
_cell.angle_beta   90.00
_cell.angle_gamma   90.00
#
_symmetry.space_group_name_H-M   'P 1'
#
loop_
_entity.id
_entity.type
_entity.pdbx_description
1 polymer ?
#
loop_
_entity_poly.entity_id
_entity_poly.type
_entity_poly.pdbx_seq_one_letter_code
_entity_poly.pdbx_strand_id
1 'polypeptide(L)'
;MDLSQLTDRLNTGLGQLRYGEAPDALYEPIRYIMALGGKRIRPLLTLLGAHLFTDDLDPVVKPALATEVFHNFTLLHDDLMDQAPLRRGKATVHEKWNPNVAILSGDVMLVRAYELFLDVKPELLAYVLRRFSQTAAEVCEGQQWDMNFETETEVTIAQYLDMIRLKTAVLLGFALELGALMGGASREDADHLRQFGVGIGVAFQLRDDLLDVYGDAATFGKRVGGDILSDKKTFLLLTAQAQANIAQQATLARHVGQPVTDAEAKVQAVRAIYDELEIRPQTEALINTYFQDALQHLERVAAPAERKKPLHQLALQLMDREQ
;
A
#
# COMPACT_ATOMS: atom_id res chain seq x y z
N MET A 1 21.29 13.49 1.05
CA MET A 1 20.22 13.69 0.06
C MET A 1 18.96 14.10 0.80
N ASP A 2 18.26 15.13 0.32
CA ASP A 2 17.05 15.66 0.95
C ASP A 2 15.80 15.01 0.33
N LEU A 3 14.94 14.41 1.15
CA LEU A 3 13.71 13.76 0.69
C LEU A 3 12.77 14.76 0.01
N SER A 4 12.74 16.02 0.46
CA SER A 4 11.88 17.05 -0.15
C SER A 4 12.26 17.32 -1.60
N GLN A 5 13.55 17.38 -1.92
CA GLN A 5 14.05 17.56 -3.29
C GLN A 5 13.65 16.40 -4.21
N LEU A 6 13.70 15.15 -3.71
CA LEU A 6 13.24 14.00 -4.48
C LEU A 6 11.73 14.06 -4.70
N THR A 7 10.95 14.43 -3.68
CA THR A 7 9.50 14.59 -3.80
C THR A 7 9.12 15.69 -4.79
N ASP A 8 9.80 16.83 -4.76
CA ASP A 8 9.57 17.93 -5.71
C ASP A 8 9.88 17.52 -7.15
N ARG A 9 10.96 16.77 -7.33
CA ARG A 9 11.33 16.19 -8.61
C ARG A 9 10.25 15.25 -9.15
N LEU A 10 9.71 14.39 -8.29
CA LEU A 10 8.61 13.48 -8.64
C LEU A 10 7.32 14.24 -8.97
N ASN A 11 6.95 15.24 -8.16
CA ASN A 11 5.76 16.06 -8.39
C ASN A 11 5.87 16.83 -9.72
N THR A 12 7.05 17.37 -10.02
CA THR A 12 7.32 18.03 -11.31
C THR A 12 7.15 17.05 -12.47
N GLY A 13 7.72 15.85 -12.36
CA GLY A 13 7.58 14.80 -13.36
C GLY A 13 6.12 14.39 -13.58
N LEU A 14 5.35 14.19 -12.51
CA LEU A 14 3.92 13.87 -12.59
C LEU A 14 3.11 14.98 -13.28
N GLY A 15 3.40 16.25 -13.00
CA GLY A 15 2.73 17.39 -13.64
C GLY A 15 3.01 17.51 -15.14
N GLN A 16 4.10 16.92 -15.62
CA GLN A 16 4.47 16.89 -17.04
C GLN A 16 3.91 15.68 -17.79
N LEU A 17 3.44 14.64 -17.09
CA LEU A 17 2.87 13.46 -17.74
C LEU A 17 1.62 13.82 -18.56
N ARG A 18 1.51 13.15 -19.71
CA ARG A 18 0.36 13.25 -20.62
C ARG A 18 -0.24 11.88 -20.76
N TYR A 19 -1.46 11.71 -20.25
CA TYR A 19 -2.19 10.43 -20.29
C TYR A 19 -2.97 10.25 -21.60
N GLY A 20 -3.33 11.35 -22.26
CA GLY A 20 -4.07 11.43 -23.50
C GLY A 20 -5.01 12.64 -23.50
N GLU A 21 -5.58 12.96 -24.67
CA GLU A 21 -6.41 14.15 -24.88
C GLU A 21 -7.87 13.80 -25.19
N ALA A 22 -8.14 12.89 -26.14
CA ALA A 22 -9.51 12.56 -26.56
C ALA A 22 -9.78 11.04 -26.57
N PRO A 23 -10.97 10.58 -26.11
CA PRO A 23 -12.08 11.39 -25.61
C PRO A 23 -11.85 11.91 -24.18
N ASP A 24 -12.31 13.14 -23.90
CA ASP A 24 -12.12 13.79 -22.58
C ASP A 24 -12.65 12.95 -21.41
N ALA A 25 -13.79 12.28 -21.62
CA ALA A 25 -14.42 11.43 -20.61
C ALA A 25 -13.52 10.28 -20.12
N LEU A 26 -12.52 9.89 -20.91
CA LEU A 26 -11.56 8.83 -20.57
C LEU A 26 -10.33 9.37 -19.81
N TYR A 27 -9.85 10.57 -20.15
CA TYR A 27 -8.59 11.10 -19.64
C TYR A 27 -8.74 12.12 -18.51
N GLU A 28 -9.88 12.82 -18.41
CA GLU A 28 -10.16 13.74 -17.31
C GLU A 28 -10.18 13.04 -15.93
N PRO A 29 -10.75 11.82 -15.79
CA PRO A 29 -10.70 11.10 -14.52
C PRO A 29 -9.28 10.74 -14.09
N ILE A 30 -8.40 10.43 -15.04
CA ILE A 30 -6.98 10.13 -14.77
C ILE A 30 -6.28 11.39 -14.24
N ARG A 31 -6.48 12.53 -14.91
CA ARG A 31 -5.93 13.82 -14.44
C ARG A 31 -6.45 14.18 -13.05
N TYR A 32 -7.74 13.95 -12.82
CA TYR A 32 -8.40 14.19 -11.54
C TYR A 32 -7.79 13.38 -10.40
N ILE A 33 -7.70 12.04 -10.54
CA ILE A 33 -7.16 11.19 -9.46
C ILE A 33 -5.68 11.50 -9.19
N MET A 34 -4.89 11.73 -10.23
CA MET A 34 -3.46 12.06 -10.09
C MET A 34 -3.25 13.42 -9.39
N ALA A 35 -4.19 14.35 -9.54
CA ALA A 35 -4.17 15.67 -8.89
C ALA A 35 -4.57 15.65 -7.41
N LEU A 36 -5.13 14.54 -6.87
CA LEU A 36 -5.53 14.43 -5.45
C LEU A 36 -4.34 14.35 -4.47
N GLY A 37 -3.11 14.70 -4.89
CA GLY A 37 -1.92 14.73 -4.05
C GLY A 37 -1.46 13.35 -3.57
N GLY A 38 -0.99 13.25 -2.33
CA GLY A 38 -0.51 12.01 -1.71
C GLY A 38 0.97 12.04 -1.36
N LYS A 39 1.40 11.10 -0.49
CA LYS A 39 2.78 11.04 0.01
C LYS A 39 3.81 10.54 -1.03
N ARG A 40 3.36 10.02 -2.17
CA ARG A 40 4.20 9.52 -3.29
C ARG A 40 5.30 8.56 -2.84
N ILE A 41 4.95 7.64 -1.92
CA ILE A 41 5.93 6.74 -1.28
C ILE A 41 6.58 5.80 -2.31
N ARG A 42 5.80 5.19 -3.20
CA ARG A 42 6.30 4.21 -4.19
C ARG A 42 7.34 4.80 -5.15
N PRO A 43 7.09 5.92 -5.84
CA PRO A 43 8.12 6.51 -6.70
C PRO A 43 9.32 7.04 -5.89
N LEU A 44 9.10 7.53 -4.66
CA LEU A 44 10.20 7.92 -3.77
C LEU A 44 11.10 6.73 -3.41
N LEU A 45 10.50 5.58 -3.10
CA LEU A 45 11.22 4.34 -2.84
C LEU A 45 12.05 3.90 -4.05
N THR A 46 11.56 4.08 -5.28
CA THR A 46 12.37 3.82 -6.49
C THR A 46 13.58 4.75 -6.59
N LEU A 47 13.42 6.05 -6.34
CA LEU A 47 14.56 6.98 -6.35
C LEU A 47 15.55 6.68 -5.23
N LEU A 48 15.06 6.32 -4.03
CA LEU A 48 15.91 5.93 -2.91
C LEU A 48 16.67 4.63 -3.21
N GLY A 49 16.02 3.63 -3.78
CA GLY A 49 16.65 2.38 -4.19
C GLY A 49 17.80 2.60 -5.18
N ALA A 50 17.62 3.52 -6.14
CA ALA A 50 18.69 3.90 -7.07
C ALA A 50 19.81 4.68 -6.37
N HIS A 51 19.47 5.60 -5.46
CA HIS A 51 20.44 6.44 -4.75
C HIS A 51 21.45 5.63 -3.94
N LEU A 52 21.10 4.42 -3.51
CA LEU A 52 22.03 3.51 -2.82
C LEU A 52 23.27 3.19 -3.67
N PHE A 53 23.16 3.25 -5.01
CA PHE A 53 24.19 2.79 -5.95
C PHE A 53 24.68 3.86 -6.94
N THR A 54 23.90 4.93 -7.16
CA THR A 54 24.26 6.03 -8.08
C THR A 54 23.75 7.38 -7.59
N ASP A 55 24.37 8.46 -8.05
CA ASP A 55 23.87 9.83 -7.87
C ASP A 55 23.10 10.34 -9.10
N ASP A 56 23.27 9.68 -10.25
CA ASP A 56 22.50 9.98 -11.46
C ASP A 56 21.11 9.32 -11.40
N LEU A 57 20.14 10.10 -10.93
CA LEU A 57 18.75 9.68 -10.78
C LEU A 57 17.88 10.02 -11.99
N ASP A 58 18.42 10.77 -12.97
CA ASP A 58 17.66 11.28 -14.12
C ASP A 58 16.99 10.15 -14.92
N PRO A 59 17.69 9.05 -15.27
CA PRO A 59 17.08 7.93 -15.98
C PRO A 59 16.00 7.21 -15.16
N VAL A 60 16.03 7.33 -13.83
CA VAL A 60 15.17 6.58 -12.90
C VAL A 60 13.81 7.27 -12.69
N VAL A 61 13.72 8.57 -12.94
CA VAL A 61 12.50 9.36 -12.67
C VAL A 61 11.29 8.77 -13.37
N LYS A 62 11.35 8.58 -14.69
CA LYS A 62 10.17 8.15 -15.46
C LYS A 62 9.72 6.72 -15.10
N PRO A 63 10.63 5.73 -14.95
CA PRO A 63 10.28 4.43 -14.37
C PRO A 63 9.73 4.52 -12.94
N ALA A 64 10.22 5.44 -12.10
CA ALA A 64 9.64 5.67 -10.77
C ALA A 64 8.19 6.17 -10.88
N LEU A 65 7.90 7.13 -11.77
CA LEU A 65 6.54 7.61 -12.00
C LEU A 65 5.56 6.51 -12.44
N ALA A 66 6.05 5.49 -13.16
CA ALA A 66 5.25 4.34 -13.55
C ALA A 66 4.65 3.61 -12.34
N THR A 67 5.39 3.51 -11.23
CA THR A 67 4.91 2.89 -9.99
C THR A 67 3.75 3.67 -9.36
N GLU A 68 3.76 5.00 -9.48
CA GLU A 68 2.69 5.87 -8.99
C GLU A 68 1.47 5.84 -9.90
N VAL A 69 1.67 5.81 -11.22
CA VAL A 69 0.58 5.66 -12.19
C VAL A 69 -0.11 4.30 -12.00
N PHE A 70 0.66 3.22 -11.87
CA PHE A 70 0.12 1.91 -11.54
C PHE A 70 -0.62 1.92 -10.20
N HIS A 71 -0.05 2.52 -9.15
CA HIS A 71 -0.75 2.61 -7.86
C HIS A 71 -2.07 3.38 -7.95
N ASN A 72 -2.14 4.48 -8.68
CA ASN A 72 -3.40 5.21 -8.83
C ASN A 72 -4.39 4.46 -9.73
N PHE A 73 -3.93 3.63 -10.67
CA PHE A 73 -4.78 2.65 -11.36
C PHE A 73 -5.46 1.72 -10.34
N THR A 74 -4.68 1.10 -9.44
CA THR A 74 -5.26 0.16 -8.47
C THR A 74 -6.25 0.87 -7.55
N LEU A 75 -5.94 2.09 -7.09
CA LEU A 75 -6.86 2.87 -6.25
C LEU A 75 -8.18 3.21 -6.95
N LEU A 76 -8.13 3.52 -8.25
CA LEU A 76 -9.30 3.89 -9.02
C LEU A 76 -10.28 2.71 -9.14
N HIS A 77 -9.74 1.51 -9.41
CA HIS A 77 -10.53 0.27 -9.48
C HIS A 77 -10.97 -0.20 -8.08
N ASP A 78 -10.09 -0.15 -7.08
CA ASP A 78 -10.38 -0.48 -5.67
C ASP A 78 -11.53 0.39 -5.12
N ASP A 79 -11.50 1.71 -5.36
CA ASP A 79 -12.59 2.61 -4.95
C ASP A 79 -13.94 2.18 -5.52
N LEU A 80 -13.98 1.68 -6.77
CA LEU A 80 -15.22 1.18 -7.39
C LEU A 80 -15.67 -0.15 -6.77
N MET A 81 -14.74 -1.09 -6.55
CA MET A 81 -15.05 -2.40 -5.97
C MET A 81 -15.57 -2.26 -4.54
N ASP A 82 -14.95 -1.39 -3.74
CA ASP A 82 -15.29 -1.11 -2.34
C ASP A 82 -16.49 -0.15 -2.19
N GLN A 83 -17.05 0.35 -3.30
CA GLN A 83 -18.08 1.40 -3.33
C GLN A 83 -17.74 2.63 -2.46
N ALA A 84 -16.47 3.02 -2.46
CA ALA A 84 -15.97 4.11 -1.64
C ALA A 84 -16.50 5.47 -2.15
N PRO A 85 -17.21 6.27 -1.33
CA PRO A 85 -17.78 7.53 -1.82
C PRO A 85 -16.72 8.63 -1.97
N LEU A 86 -15.68 8.59 -1.13
CA LEU A 86 -14.67 9.65 -1.03
C LEU A 86 -13.25 9.09 -0.98
N ARG A 87 -12.32 9.76 -1.68
CA ARG A 87 -10.88 9.58 -1.54
C ARG A 87 -10.23 10.93 -1.24
N ARG A 88 -9.51 11.01 -0.11
CA ARG A 88 -8.84 12.23 0.37
C ARG A 88 -9.79 13.45 0.42
N GLY A 89 -11.00 13.23 0.91
CA GLY A 89 -12.04 14.25 1.05
C GLY A 89 -12.68 14.73 -0.27
N LYS A 90 -12.42 14.04 -1.39
CA LYS A 90 -13.03 14.34 -2.70
C LYS A 90 -13.77 13.12 -3.23
N ALA A 91 -14.80 13.33 -4.06
CA ALA A 91 -15.57 12.24 -4.67
C ALA A 91 -14.65 11.30 -5.44
N THR A 92 -14.86 9.99 -5.32
CA THR A 92 -14.15 8.99 -6.13
C THR A 92 -14.57 9.09 -7.60
N VAL A 93 -13.79 8.47 -8.49
CA VAL A 93 -14.02 8.59 -9.94
C VAL A 93 -15.37 8.01 -10.36
N HIS A 94 -15.77 6.87 -9.79
CA HIS A 94 -17.04 6.23 -10.14
C HIS A 94 -18.25 7.04 -9.66
N GLU A 95 -18.15 7.71 -8.51
CA GLU A 95 -19.18 8.63 -8.01
C GLU A 95 -19.27 9.91 -8.84
N LYS A 96 -18.12 10.49 -9.23
CA LYS A 96 -18.09 11.76 -9.97
C LYS A 96 -18.45 11.61 -11.45
N TRP A 97 -18.16 10.46 -12.06
CA TRP A 97 -18.48 10.18 -13.47
C TRP A 97 -19.48 9.04 -13.63
N ASN A 98 -19.01 7.79 -13.49
CA ASN A 98 -19.79 6.55 -13.41
C ASN A 98 -18.83 5.34 -13.34
N PRO A 99 -19.33 4.13 -13.00
CA PRO A 99 -18.52 2.91 -12.97
C PRO A 99 -17.78 2.57 -14.27
N ASN A 100 -18.41 2.73 -15.45
CA ASN A 100 -17.81 2.35 -16.72
C ASN A 100 -16.61 3.26 -17.09
N VAL A 101 -16.73 4.55 -16.81
CA VAL A 101 -15.63 5.51 -16.97
C VAL A 101 -14.50 5.16 -16.02
N ALA A 102 -14.79 4.78 -14.78
CA ALA A 102 -13.76 4.36 -13.84
C ALA A 102 -12.97 3.15 -14.38
N ILE A 103 -13.67 2.10 -14.82
CA ILE A 103 -13.03 0.90 -15.40
C ILE A 103 -12.06 1.29 -16.52
N LEU A 104 -12.56 1.98 -17.56
CA LEU A 104 -11.78 2.32 -18.75
C LEU A 104 -10.61 3.28 -18.44
N SER A 105 -10.81 4.27 -17.57
CA SER A 105 -9.73 5.16 -17.16
C SER A 105 -8.63 4.40 -16.43
N GLY A 106 -8.98 3.47 -15.55
CA GLY A 106 -8.00 2.59 -14.90
C GLY A 106 -7.24 1.71 -15.90
N ASP A 107 -7.94 1.09 -16.85
CA ASP A 107 -7.31 0.24 -17.88
C ASP A 107 -6.23 1.00 -18.67
N VAL A 108 -6.52 2.25 -19.03
CA VAL A 108 -5.56 3.12 -19.71
C VAL A 108 -4.39 3.49 -18.80
N MET A 109 -4.63 3.74 -17.50
CA MET A 109 -3.54 4.01 -16.55
C MET A 109 -2.57 2.82 -16.45
N LEU A 110 -3.08 1.58 -16.45
CA LEU A 110 -2.23 0.39 -16.51
C LEU A 110 -1.37 0.38 -17.78
N VAL A 111 -1.96 0.65 -18.95
CA VAL A 111 -1.22 0.74 -20.23
C VAL A 111 -0.15 1.84 -20.17
N ARG A 112 -0.45 3.00 -19.60
CA ARG A 112 0.52 4.10 -19.44
C ARG A 112 1.65 3.74 -18.48
N ALA A 113 1.40 2.95 -17.44
CA ALA A 113 2.48 2.46 -16.58
C ALA A 113 3.49 1.61 -17.37
N TYR A 114 3.02 0.71 -18.25
CA TYR A 114 3.89 -0.06 -19.14
C TYR A 114 4.72 0.83 -20.08
N GLU A 115 4.11 1.86 -20.66
CA GLU A 115 4.81 2.81 -21.54
C GLU A 115 5.93 3.56 -20.80
N LEU A 116 5.70 3.96 -19.53
CA LEU A 116 6.70 4.63 -18.72
C LEU A 116 7.90 3.72 -18.39
N PHE A 117 7.70 2.40 -18.29
CA PHE A 117 8.79 1.44 -18.12
C PHE A 117 9.64 1.22 -19.38
N LEU A 118 9.21 1.68 -20.55
CA LEU A 118 10.02 1.55 -21.78
C LEU A 118 11.31 2.39 -21.74
N ASP A 119 11.41 3.36 -20.83
CA ASP A 119 12.64 4.15 -20.61
C ASP A 119 13.64 3.45 -19.66
N VAL A 120 13.34 2.24 -19.20
CA VAL A 120 14.32 1.37 -18.53
C VAL A 120 15.41 0.95 -19.54
N LYS A 121 16.66 0.85 -19.07
CA LYS A 121 17.81 0.42 -19.90
C LYS A 121 17.49 -0.89 -20.65
N PRO A 122 17.82 -1.00 -21.96
CA PRO A 122 17.44 -2.16 -22.79
C PRO A 122 17.81 -3.52 -22.18
N GLU A 123 18.97 -3.62 -21.54
CA GLU A 123 19.47 -4.84 -20.89
C GLU A 123 18.68 -5.26 -19.64
N LEU A 124 17.94 -4.32 -19.02
CA LEU A 124 17.10 -4.57 -17.85
C LEU A 124 15.61 -4.68 -18.21
N LEU A 125 15.19 -4.10 -19.34
CA LEU A 125 13.78 -3.92 -19.70
C LEU A 125 12.98 -5.22 -19.63
N ALA A 126 13.46 -6.29 -20.25
CA ALA A 126 12.75 -7.57 -20.28
C ALA A 126 12.61 -8.21 -18.89
N TYR A 127 13.56 -7.97 -17.99
CA TYR A 127 13.47 -8.40 -16.60
C TYR A 127 12.45 -7.56 -15.83
N VAL A 128 12.57 -6.22 -15.93
CA VAL A 128 11.68 -5.29 -15.22
C VAL A 128 10.24 -5.49 -15.62
N LEU A 129 9.93 -5.62 -16.92
CA LEU A 129 8.58 -5.87 -17.37
C LEU A 129 8.02 -7.20 -16.85
N ARG A 130 8.82 -8.29 -16.84
CA ARG A 130 8.39 -9.56 -16.24
C ARG A 130 8.10 -9.45 -14.75
N ARG A 131 8.98 -8.78 -14.00
CA ARG A 131 8.79 -8.56 -12.56
C ARG A 131 7.59 -7.67 -12.28
N PHE A 132 7.43 -6.59 -13.03
CA PHE A 132 6.27 -5.70 -12.93
C PHE A 132 4.97 -6.44 -13.23
N SER A 133 4.90 -7.21 -14.32
CA SER A 133 3.71 -8.00 -14.65
C SER A 133 3.36 -9.02 -13.57
N GLN A 134 4.36 -9.68 -12.97
CA GLN A 134 4.14 -10.56 -11.82
C GLN A 134 3.60 -9.78 -10.62
N THR A 135 4.24 -8.67 -10.23
CA THR A 135 3.78 -7.83 -9.12
C THR A 135 2.39 -7.25 -9.36
N ALA A 136 2.05 -6.90 -10.60
CA ALA A 136 0.72 -6.43 -10.94
C ALA A 136 -0.34 -7.52 -10.77
N ALA A 137 -0.03 -8.75 -11.20
CA ALA A 137 -0.90 -9.91 -10.97
C ALA A 137 -1.05 -10.21 -9.47
N GLU A 138 0.06 -10.20 -8.72
CA GLU A 138 0.06 -10.39 -7.26
C GLU A 138 -0.83 -9.34 -6.57
N VAL A 139 -0.80 -8.06 -6.98
CA VAL A 139 -1.69 -7.04 -6.42
C VAL A 139 -3.16 -7.32 -6.73
N CYS A 140 -3.49 -7.76 -7.95
CA CYS A 140 -4.85 -8.17 -8.30
C CYS A 140 -5.31 -9.40 -7.50
N GLU A 141 -4.44 -10.38 -7.29
CA GLU A 141 -4.69 -11.55 -6.44
C GLU A 141 -4.97 -11.13 -5.00
N GLY A 142 -4.16 -10.21 -4.46
CA GLY A 142 -4.39 -9.63 -3.13
C GLY A 142 -5.74 -8.92 -3.02
N GLN A 143 -6.15 -8.16 -4.03
CA GLN A 143 -7.48 -7.53 -4.07
C GLN A 143 -8.59 -8.58 -4.07
N GLN A 144 -8.48 -9.61 -4.91
CA GLN A 144 -9.49 -10.66 -4.99
C GLN A 144 -9.61 -11.43 -3.68
N TRP A 145 -8.50 -11.70 -2.99
CA TRP A 145 -8.52 -12.33 -1.67
C TRP A 145 -9.21 -11.44 -0.63
N ASP A 146 -8.94 -10.14 -0.60
CA ASP A 146 -9.62 -9.21 0.31
C ASP A 146 -11.15 -9.26 0.10
N MET A 147 -11.61 -9.24 -1.15
CA MET A 147 -13.03 -9.37 -1.49
C MET A 147 -13.63 -10.74 -1.11
N ASN A 148 -12.90 -11.83 -1.37
CA ASN A 148 -13.37 -13.18 -0.98
C ASN A 148 -13.57 -13.26 0.54
N PHE A 149 -12.63 -12.68 1.30
CA PHE A 149 -12.67 -12.67 2.76
C PHE A 149 -13.84 -11.87 3.32
N GLU A 150 -14.54 -11.03 2.56
CA GLU A 150 -15.79 -10.41 3.02
C GLU A 150 -16.90 -11.46 3.23
N THR A 151 -16.95 -12.48 2.39
CA THR A 151 -18.02 -13.50 2.37
C THR A 151 -17.62 -14.84 2.96
N GLU A 152 -16.32 -15.16 3.00
CA GLU A 152 -15.83 -16.39 3.62
C GLU A 152 -16.06 -16.39 5.14
N THR A 153 -16.48 -17.53 5.67
CA THR A 153 -16.75 -17.68 7.11
C THR A 153 -15.48 -17.88 7.94
N GLU A 154 -14.48 -18.55 7.37
CA GLU A 154 -13.23 -18.88 8.05
C GLU A 154 -12.05 -18.34 7.23
N VAL A 155 -11.27 -17.45 7.85
CA VAL A 155 -10.03 -16.91 7.28
C VAL A 155 -8.93 -17.10 8.32
N THR A 156 -7.81 -17.67 7.92
CA THR A 156 -6.66 -17.84 8.81
C THR A 156 -5.79 -16.58 8.83
N ILE A 157 -5.06 -16.38 9.93
CA ILE A 157 -4.06 -15.29 10.03
C ILE A 157 -3.02 -15.40 8.90
N ALA A 158 -2.61 -16.60 8.50
CA ALA A 158 -1.66 -16.80 7.41
C ALA A 158 -2.21 -16.31 6.06
N GLN A 159 -3.49 -16.60 5.76
CA GLN A 159 -4.17 -16.10 4.57
C GLN A 159 -4.28 -14.57 4.59
N TYR A 160 -4.62 -13.98 5.74
CA TYR A 160 -4.65 -12.53 5.91
C TYR A 160 -3.29 -11.88 5.63
N LEU A 161 -2.22 -12.41 6.23
CA LEU A 161 -0.87 -11.88 6.06
C LEU A 161 -0.40 -11.99 4.60
N ASP A 162 -0.73 -13.07 3.90
CA ASP A 162 -0.41 -13.20 2.48
C ASP A 162 -1.24 -12.24 1.61
N MET A 163 -2.52 -12.04 1.92
CA MET A 163 -3.38 -11.07 1.24
C MET A 163 -2.81 -9.66 1.34
N ILE A 164 -2.44 -9.17 2.53
CA ILE A 164 -1.88 -7.81 2.67
C ILE A 164 -0.48 -7.70 2.04
N ARG A 165 0.30 -8.79 2.05
CA ARG A 165 1.58 -8.88 1.35
C ARG A 165 1.37 -8.63 -0.15
N LEU A 166 0.41 -9.33 -0.74
CA LEU A 166 0.04 -9.25 -2.16
C LEU A 166 -0.62 -7.89 -2.51
N LYS A 167 -1.64 -7.45 -1.77
CA LYS A 167 -2.41 -6.23 -2.05
C LYS A 167 -1.57 -4.96 -1.88
N THR A 168 -0.71 -4.92 -0.85
CA THR A 168 0.00 -3.69 -0.45
C THR A 168 1.50 -3.79 -0.64
N ALA A 169 2.14 -4.85 -0.15
CA ALA A 169 3.57 -4.85 0.11
C ALA A 169 4.47 -5.16 -1.10
N VAL A 170 4.06 -6.06 -1.99
CA VAL A 170 4.87 -6.45 -3.17
C VAL A 170 5.21 -5.27 -4.08
N LEU A 171 4.31 -4.29 -4.20
CA LEU A 171 4.56 -3.09 -5.01
C LEU A 171 5.61 -2.16 -4.38
N LEU A 172 5.70 -2.09 -3.04
CA LEU A 172 6.77 -1.36 -2.36
C LEU A 172 8.12 -2.06 -2.56
N GLY A 173 8.13 -3.40 -2.47
CA GLY A 173 9.30 -4.21 -2.80
C GLY A 173 9.78 -4.02 -4.24
N PHE A 174 8.86 -4.12 -5.20
CA PHE A 174 9.17 -3.89 -6.61
C PHE A 174 9.70 -2.48 -6.87
N ALA A 175 9.14 -1.45 -6.22
CA ALA A 175 9.60 -0.08 -6.37
C ALA A 175 11.08 0.08 -6.00
N LEU A 176 11.50 -0.53 -4.88
CA LEU A 176 12.90 -0.53 -4.43
C LEU A 176 13.81 -1.38 -5.33
N GLU A 177 13.35 -2.58 -5.72
CA GLU A 177 14.04 -3.47 -6.65
C GLU A 177 14.36 -2.76 -7.97
N LEU A 178 13.35 -2.12 -8.56
CA LEU A 178 13.48 -1.34 -9.79
C LEU A 178 14.55 -0.26 -9.67
N GLY A 179 14.49 0.53 -8.59
CA GLY A 179 15.45 1.59 -8.31
C GLY A 179 16.88 1.05 -8.23
N ALA A 180 17.07 0.02 -7.42
CA ALA A 180 18.37 -0.62 -7.21
C ALA A 180 18.99 -1.09 -8.53
N LEU A 181 18.22 -1.81 -9.34
CA LEU A 181 18.67 -2.32 -10.64
C LEU A 181 19.06 -1.19 -11.59
N MET A 182 18.26 -0.13 -11.66
CA MET A 182 18.57 1.03 -12.49
C MET A 182 19.83 1.77 -12.02
N GLY A 183 20.05 1.82 -10.70
CA GLY A 183 21.25 2.34 -10.07
C GLY A 183 22.51 1.48 -10.24
N GLY A 184 22.39 0.28 -10.81
CA GLY A 184 23.52 -0.62 -11.08
C GLY A 184 23.80 -1.63 -9.96
N ALA A 185 22.85 -1.87 -9.07
CA ALA A 185 22.96 -2.90 -8.04
C ALA A 185 23.12 -4.30 -8.64
N SER A 186 23.69 -5.20 -7.84
CA SER A 186 23.64 -6.64 -8.13
C SER A 186 22.19 -7.16 -8.03
N ARG A 187 21.92 -8.33 -8.61
CA ARG A 187 20.62 -9.00 -8.46
C ARG A 187 20.32 -9.38 -7.00
N GLU A 188 21.37 -9.71 -6.25
CA GLU A 188 21.26 -10.07 -4.83
C GLU A 188 20.88 -8.85 -3.98
N ASP A 189 21.56 -7.72 -4.17
CA ASP A 189 21.25 -6.48 -3.48
C ASP A 189 19.84 -5.96 -3.82
N ALA A 190 19.45 -6.05 -5.09
CA ALA A 190 18.11 -5.70 -5.53
C ALA A 190 17.03 -6.59 -4.88
N ASP A 191 17.31 -7.90 -4.72
CA ASP A 191 16.40 -8.81 -4.02
C ASP A 191 16.32 -8.51 -2.52
N HIS A 192 17.43 -8.19 -1.85
CA HIS A 192 17.41 -7.72 -0.47
C HIS A 192 16.58 -6.44 -0.31
N LEU A 193 16.72 -5.48 -1.22
CA LEU A 193 15.89 -4.27 -1.20
C LEU A 193 14.42 -4.56 -1.47
N ARG A 194 14.12 -5.54 -2.35
CA ARG A 194 12.76 -6.02 -2.57
C ARG A 194 12.15 -6.59 -1.29
N GLN A 195 12.87 -7.48 -0.60
CA GLN A 195 12.41 -8.10 0.64
C GLN A 195 12.27 -7.09 1.78
N PHE A 196 13.19 -6.14 1.88
CA PHE A 196 13.04 -4.99 2.78
C PHE A 196 11.74 -4.23 2.48
N GLY A 197 11.47 -3.86 1.23
CA GLY A 197 10.24 -3.17 0.85
C GLY A 197 8.96 -3.96 1.14
N VAL A 198 8.98 -5.28 0.92
CA VAL A 198 7.85 -6.16 1.28
C VAL A 198 7.64 -6.20 2.79
N GLY A 199 8.70 -6.41 3.59
CA GLY A 199 8.58 -6.45 5.05
C GLY A 199 8.05 -5.13 5.63
N ILE A 200 8.56 -3.99 5.16
CA ILE A 200 8.04 -2.66 5.53
C ILE A 200 6.58 -2.50 5.11
N GLY A 201 6.19 -2.98 3.92
CA GLY A 201 4.82 -2.89 3.44
C GLY A 201 3.82 -3.69 4.28
N VAL A 202 4.21 -4.89 4.74
CA VAL A 202 3.39 -5.70 5.65
C VAL A 202 3.27 -5.03 7.03
N ALA A 203 4.39 -4.61 7.61
CA ALA A 203 4.41 -3.90 8.89
C ALA A 203 3.56 -2.61 8.84
N PHE A 204 3.63 -1.89 7.74
CA PHE A 204 2.85 -0.69 7.48
C PHE A 204 1.34 -0.97 7.43
N GLN A 205 0.91 -2.03 6.74
CA GLN A 205 -0.52 -2.36 6.68
C GLN A 205 -1.05 -2.78 8.05
N LEU A 206 -0.32 -3.61 8.79
CA LEU A 206 -0.68 -3.99 10.15
C LEU A 206 -0.79 -2.78 11.09
N ARG A 207 0.09 -1.77 10.91
CA ARG A 207 0.00 -0.50 11.64
C ARG A 207 -1.24 0.28 11.25
N ASP A 208 -1.59 0.33 9.97
CA ASP A 208 -2.81 0.99 9.49
C ASP A 208 -4.07 0.33 10.07
N ASP A 209 -4.15 -1.00 10.13
CA ASP A 209 -5.27 -1.72 10.77
C ASP A 209 -5.35 -1.43 12.28
N LEU A 210 -4.19 -1.33 12.95
CA LEU A 210 -4.14 -0.98 14.37
C LEU A 210 -4.63 0.45 14.61
N LEU A 211 -4.21 1.40 13.76
CA LEU A 211 -4.61 2.80 13.86
C LEU A 211 -6.08 3.02 13.47
N ASP A 212 -6.67 2.15 12.63
CA ASP A 212 -8.11 2.18 12.39
C ASP A 212 -8.90 2.02 13.70
N VAL A 213 -8.43 1.16 14.62
CA VAL A 213 -9.12 0.89 15.90
C VAL A 213 -8.68 1.82 17.04
N TYR A 214 -7.38 2.14 17.11
CA TYR A 214 -6.79 2.84 18.26
C TYR A 214 -6.27 4.26 17.96
N GLY A 215 -6.36 4.71 16.71
CA GLY A 215 -5.91 6.04 16.31
C GLY A 215 -6.78 7.17 16.87
N ASP A 216 -6.22 8.37 16.94
CA ASP A 216 -6.98 9.58 17.26
C ASP A 216 -7.77 10.04 16.02
N ALA A 217 -9.09 10.20 16.16
CA ALA A 217 -9.98 10.68 15.11
C ALA A 217 -9.55 12.05 14.55
N ALA A 218 -8.93 12.91 15.38
CA ALA A 218 -8.44 14.23 14.94
C ALA A 218 -7.24 14.13 13.99
N THR A 219 -6.37 13.14 14.21
CA THR A 219 -5.09 12.98 13.48
C THR A 219 -5.24 12.03 12.29
N PHE A 220 -6.08 11.01 12.41
CA PHE A 220 -6.21 9.95 11.40
C PHE A 220 -7.11 10.34 10.21
N GLY A 221 -7.93 11.39 10.35
CA GLY A 221 -8.74 11.95 9.25
C GLY A 221 -9.84 11.02 8.73
N LYS A 222 -10.10 9.90 9.42
CA LYS A 222 -11.16 8.94 9.16
C LYS A 222 -11.91 8.64 10.47
N ARG A 223 -13.10 8.07 10.34
CA ARG A 223 -13.85 7.52 11.48
C ARG A 223 -13.07 6.31 12.04
N VAL A 224 -12.78 6.35 13.35
CA VAL A 224 -12.17 5.23 14.08
C VAL A 224 -13.13 4.04 14.10
N GLY A 225 -12.61 2.83 13.90
CA GLY A 225 -13.31 1.56 13.90
C GLY A 225 -13.99 1.23 12.57
N GLY A 226 -13.50 1.77 11.45
CA GLY A 226 -14.04 1.48 10.12
C GLY A 226 -14.02 -0.02 9.81
N ASP A 227 -12.91 -0.69 10.11
CA ASP A 227 -12.73 -2.13 9.88
C ASP A 227 -13.65 -2.97 10.78
N ILE A 228 -13.91 -2.52 12.01
CA ILE A 228 -14.90 -3.18 12.88
C ILE A 228 -16.31 -3.03 12.31
N LEU A 229 -16.66 -1.85 11.80
CA LEU A 229 -17.99 -1.61 11.26
C LEU A 229 -18.28 -2.45 10.01
N SER A 230 -17.28 -2.61 9.14
CA SER A 230 -17.36 -3.43 7.92
C SER A 230 -17.10 -4.93 8.16
N ASP A 231 -16.89 -5.36 9.41
CA ASP A 231 -16.53 -6.75 9.75
C ASP A 231 -15.28 -7.25 9.01
N LYS A 232 -14.35 -6.34 8.71
CA LYS A 232 -13.12 -6.68 8.01
C LYS A 232 -12.29 -7.63 8.87
N LYS A 233 -11.92 -8.75 8.28
CA LYS A 233 -11.19 -9.85 8.94
C LYS A 233 -9.69 -9.54 9.06
N THR A 234 -9.37 -8.43 9.72
CA THR A 234 -7.99 -8.00 9.98
C THR A 234 -7.31 -8.93 10.99
N PHE A 235 -5.99 -8.79 11.14
CA PHE A 235 -5.24 -9.51 12.17
C PHE A 235 -5.86 -9.36 13.57
N LEU A 236 -6.39 -8.17 13.90
CA LEU A 236 -7.00 -7.89 15.20
C LEU A 236 -8.24 -8.76 15.43
N LEU A 237 -9.16 -8.80 14.46
CA LEU A 237 -10.40 -9.58 14.58
C LEU A 237 -10.12 -11.08 14.60
N LEU A 238 -9.27 -11.57 13.69
CA LEU A 238 -8.93 -12.98 13.58
C LEU A 238 -8.26 -13.51 14.85
N THR A 239 -7.36 -12.71 15.43
CA THR A 239 -6.68 -13.07 16.68
C THR A 239 -7.66 -13.08 17.85
N ALA A 240 -8.56 -12.09 17.93
CA ALA A 240 -9.58 -12.03 18.95
C ALA A 240 -10.54 -13.23 18.87
N GLN A 241 -11.00 -13.61 17.67
CA GLN A 241 -11.86 -14.77 17.48
C GLN A 241 -11.18 -16.08 17.89
N ALA A 242 -9.88 -16.22 17.62
CA ALA A 242 -9.11 -17.41 17.99
C ALA A 242 -8.87 -17.54 19.51
N GLN A 243 -8.77 -16.41 20.23
CA GLN A 243 -8.44 -16.38 21.67
C GLN A 243 -9.65 -16.17 22.59
N ALA A 244 -10.77 -15.69 22.06
CA ALA A 244 -11.95 -15.36 22.84
C ALA A 244 -12.50 -16.56 23.62
N ASN A 245 -12.81 -16.34 24.90
CA ASN A 245 -13.57 -17.29 25.71
C ASN A 245 -15.06 -17.32 25.30
N ILE A 246 -15.85 -18.22 25.88
CA ILE A 246 -17.28 -18.40 25.53
C ILE A 246 -18.10 -17.09 25.63
N ALA A 247 -17.85 -16.26 26.65
CA ALA A 247 -18.59 -15.01 26.84
C ALA A 247 -18.19 -13.93 25.82
N GLN A 248 -16.89 -13.85 25.52
CA GLN A 248 -16.35 -12.95 24.49
C GLN A 248 -16.81 -13.38 23.09
N GLN A 249 -16.79 -14.68 22.77
CA GLN A 249 -17.33 -15.23 21.52
C GLN A 249 -18.81 -14.89 21.36
N ALA A 250 -19.61 -15.04 22.42
CA ALA A 250 -21.03 -14.67 22.39
C ALA A 250 -21.22 -13.16 22.16
N THR A 251 -20.31 -12.32 22.64
CA THR A 251 -20.36 -10.87 22.42
C THR A 251 -19.93 -10.51 21.00
N LEU A 252 -18.84 -11.09 20.48
CA LEU A 252 -18.43 -10.94 19.08
C LEU A 252 -19.56 -11.37 18.13
N ALA A 253 -20.20 -12.52 18.38
CA ALA A 253 -21.28 -13.03 17.53
C ALA A 253 -22.55 -12.15 17.51
N ARG A 254 -22.76 -11.28 18.52
CA ARG A 254 -23.87 -10.29 18.52
C ARG A 254 -23.58 -9.09 17.63
N HIS A 255 -22.33 -8.85 17.29
CA HIS A 255 -21.88 -7.64 16.60
C HIS A 255 -21.30 -7.92 15.21
N VAL A 256 -20.43 -8.93 15.11
CA VAL A 256 -19.71 -9.29 13.88
C VAL A 256 -20.62 -10.13 12.98
N GLY A 257 -20.74 -9.73 11.71
CA GLY A 257 -21.64 -10.36 10.74
C GLY A 257 -23.12 -10.02 10.96
N GLN A 258 -23.43 -9.09 11.87
CA GLN A 258 -24.77 -8.61 12.13
C GLN A 258 -24.96 -7.20 11.55
N PRO A 259 -26.19 -6.83 11.10
CA PRO A 259 -26.47 -5.48 10.65
C PRO A 259 -26.10 -4.44 11.71
N VAL A 260 -25.38 -3.39 11.30
CA VAL A 260 -24.97 -2.31 12.19
C VAL A 260 -26.19 -1.45 12.53
N THR A 261 -26.72 -1.62 13.74
CA THR A 261 -27.83 -0.82 14.29
C THR A 261 -27.35 0.37 15.11
N ASP A 262 -26.24 0.18 15.85
CA ASP A 262 -25.52 1.22 16.56
C ASP A 262 -24.02 1.02 16.33
N ALA A 263 -23.45 1.92 15.53
CA ALA A 263 -22.07 1.87 15.12
C ALA A 263 -21.11 2.15 16.30
N GLU A 264 -21.46 3.06 17.20
CA GLU A 264 -20.60 3.39 18.35
C GLU A 264 -20.58 2.23 19.35
N ALA A 265 -21.75 1.66 19.65
CA ALA A 265 -21.85 0.50 20.54
C ALA A 265 -21.11 -0.72 19.98
N LYS A 266 -21.19 -0.98 18.65
CA LYS A 266 -20.44 -2.07 18.00
C LYS A 266 -18.93 -1.88 18.16
N VAL A 267 -18.41 -0.70 17.84
CA VAL A 267 -16.97 -0.40 17.96
C VAL A 267 -16.50 -0.53 19.40
N GLN A 268 -17.22 0.04 20.36
CA GLN A 268 -16.87 -0.05 21.78
C GLN A 268 -16.86 -1.49 22.29
N ALA A 269 -17.87 -2.30 21.95
CA ALA A 269 -17.97 -3.69 22.41
C ALA A 269 -16.84 -4.57 21.85
N VAL A 270 -16.54 -4.46 20.55
CA VAL A 270 -15.46 -5.24 19.91
C VAL A 270 -14.10 -4.78 20.43
N ARG A 271 -13.88 -3.47 20.56
CA ARG A 271 -12.64 -2.92 21.11
C ARG A 271 -12.40 -3.33 22.56
N ALA A 272 -13.43 -3.37 23.40
CA ALA A 272 -13.29 -3.86 24.78
C ALA A 272 -12.77 -5.31 24.83
N ILE A 273 -13.23 -6.17 23.92
CA ILE A 273 -12.71 -7.54 23.80
C ILE A 273 -11.25 -7.52 23.33
N TYR A 274 -10.88 -6.65 22.39
CA TYR A 274 -9.49 -6.51 21.97
C TYR A 274 -8.59 -6.05 23.13
N ASP A 275 -9.07 -5.15 23.98
CA ASP A 275 -8.34 -4.67 25.15
C ASP A 275 -8.18 -5.79 26.20
N GLU A 276 -9.25 -6.55 26.49
CA GLU A 276 -9.21 -7.70 27.43
C GLU A 276 -8.28 -8.83 26.97
N LEU A 277 -8.18 -9.05 25.65
CA LEU A 277 -7.31 -10.05 25.04
C LEU A 277 -5.91 -9.53 24.71
N GLU A 278 -5.59 -8.28 25.06
CA GLU A 278 -4.31 -7.65 24.77
C GLU A 278 -3.93 -7.73 23.26
N ILE A 279 -4.89 -7.53 22.36
CA ILE A 279 -4.67 -7.64 20.91
C ILE A 279 -3.74 -6.55 20.38
N ARG A 280 -3.78 -5.34 20.97
CA ARG A 280 -2.89 -4.25 20.61
C ARG A 280 -1.40 -4.62 20.76
N PRO A 281 -0.89 -5.01 21.96
CA PRO A 281 0.52 -5.37 22.10
C PRO A 281 0.92 -6.58 21.26
N GLN A 282 0.00 -7.54 21.02
CA GLN A 282 0.26 -8.66 20.09
C GLN A 282 0.47 -8.17 18.65
N THR A 283 -0.36 -7.24 18.19
CA THR A 283 -0.26 -6.64 16.86
C THR A 283 1.04 -5.81 16.74
N GLU A 284 1.37 -5.01 17.76
CA GLU A 284 2.62 -4.24 17.83
C GLU A 284 3.86 -5.16 17.81
N ALA A 285 3.83 -6.30 18.50
CA ALA A 285 4.90 -7.29 18.45
C ALA A 285 5.08 -7.91 17.04
N LEU A 286 3.98 -8.18 16.34
CA LEU A 286 4.03 -8.68 14.96
C LEU A 286 4.57 -7.63 13.99
N ILE A 287 4.11 -6.37 14.11
CA ILE A 287 4.64 -5.23 13.35
C ILE A 287 6.16 -5.13 13.55
N ASN A 288 6.63 -5.20 14.79
CA ASN A 288 8.05 -5.12 15.11
C ASN A 288 8.83 -6.30 14.51
N THR A 289 8.28 -7.51 14.51
CA THR A 289 8.91 -8.68 13.87
C THR A 289 9.17 -8.41 12.38
N TYR A 290 8.13 -8.04 11.62
CA TYR A 290 8.27 -7.72 10.19
C TYR A 290 9.21 -6.55 9.93
N PHE A 291 9.18 -5.52 10.79
CA PHE A 291 10.05 -4.36 10.67
C PHE A 291 11.52 -4.73 10.89
N GLN A 292 11.84 -5.50 11.92
CA GLN A 292 13.21 -5.94 12.20
C GLN A 292 13.75 -6.89 11.13
N ASP A 293 12.93 -7.82 10.63
CA ASP A 293 13.31 -8.70 9.53
C ASP A 293 13.59 -7.91 8.25
N ALA A 294 12.79 -6.87 7.97
CA ALA A 294 13.05 -5.96 6.87
C ALA A 294 14.41 -5.25 7.06
N LEU A 295 14.70 -4.70 8.24
CA LEU A 295 15.96 -4.01 8.52
C LEU A 295 17.18 -4.91 8.29
N GLN A 296 17.11 -6.20 8.65
CA GLN A 296 18.19 -7.16 8.37
C GLN A 296 18.48 -7.29 6.86
N HIS A 297 17.45 -7.20 6.01
CA HIS A 297 17.65 -7.18 4.56
C HIS A 297 18.36 -5.90 4.10
N LEU A 298 17.96 -4.73 4.62
CA LEU A 298 18.63 -3.47 4.29
C LEU A 298 20.10 -3.45 4.75
N GLU A 299 20.42 -4.07 5.89
CA GLU A 299 21.78 -4.21 6.39
C GLU A 299 22.67 -5.01 5.43
N ARG A 300 22.15 -6.09 4.84
CA ARG A 300 22.89 -6.97 3.91
C ARG A 300 23.21 -6.34 2.56
N VAL A 301 22.50 -5.27 2.17
CA VAL A 301 22.75 -4.56 0.90
C VAL A 301 24.17 -3.99 0.86
N ALA A 302 24.93 -4.28 -0.18
CA ALA A 302 26.30 -3.80 -0.37
C ALA A 302 26.37 -2.32 -0.83
N ALA A 303 25.82 -1.42 -0.02
CA ALA A 303 25.84 0.04 -0.23
C ALA A 303 26.44 0.77 0.99
N PRO A 304 27.08 1.94 0.81
CA PRO A 304 27.58 2.74 1.92
C PRO A 304 26.49 3.08 2.93
N ALA A 305 26.79 2.97 4.24
CA ALA A 305 25.82 3.22 5.32
C ALA A 305 25.15 4.61 5.21
N GLU A 306 25.92 5.64 4.81
CA GLU A 306 25.41 6.99 4.59
C GLU A 306 24.30 7.07 3.52
N ARG A 307 24.39 6.26 2.47
CA ARG A 307 23.37 6.19 1.41
C ARG A 307 22.11 5.43 1.85
N LYS A 308 22.21 4.54 2.85
CA LYS A 308 21.07 3.83 3.43
C LYS A 308 20.23 4.70 4.38
N LYS A 309 20.84 5.74 4.98
CA LYS A 309 20.19 6.58 6.01
C LYS A 309 18.82 7.16 5.59
N PRO A 310 18.63 7.76 4.41
CA PRO A 310 17.34 8.32 4.04
C PRO A 310 16.24 7.25 3.91
N LEU A 311 16.59 6.07 3.40
CA LEU A 311 15.65 4.95 3.27
C LEU A 311 15.28 4.38 4.65
N HIS A 312 16.26 4.26 5.55
CA HIS A 312 16.03 3.86 6.93
C HIS A 312 15.12 4.85 7.68
N GLN A 313 15.38 6.16 7.53
CA GLN A 313 14.55 7.22 8.11
C GLN A 313 13.11 7.18 7.59
N LEU A 314 12.92 6.99 6.28
CA LEU A 314 11.59 6.85 5.71
C LEU A 314 10.86 5.62 6.28
N ALA A 315 11.56 4.50 6.45
CA ALA A 315 10.97 3.30 7.03
C ALA A 315 10.51 3.53 8.48
N LEU A 316 11.30 4.22 9.30
CA LEU A 316 10.89 4.63 10.66
C LEU A 316 9.67 5.56 10.63
N GLN A 317 9.65 6.56 9.75
CA GLN A 317 8.51 7.48 9.60
C GLN A 317 7.23 6.78 9.16
N LEU A 318 7.34 5.69 8.37
CA LEU A 318 6.17 4.89 8.00
C LEU A 318 5.62 4.09 9.20
N MET A 319 6.45 3.77 10.19
CA MET A 319 6.03 3.07 11.42
C MET A 319 5.48 4.03 12.49
N ASP A 320 6.04 5.23 12.62
CA ASP A 320 5.74 6.22 13.66
C ASP A 320 4.57 7.16 13.28
N ARG A 321 3.50 6.65 12.67
CA ARG A 321 2.35 7.42 12.14
C ARG A 321 1.53 8.26 13.15
N GLU A 322 2.01 8.45 14.38
CA GLU A 322 1.38 9.27 15.42
C GLU A 322 1.66 10.79 15.31
N GLN A 323 2.41 11.26 14.28
CA GLN A 323 2.74 12.68 14.08
C GLN A 323 2.37 13.22 12.70
#